data_AF-A0A848XK15-F1
#
_entry.id   AF-A0A848XK15-F1
#
_cell.length_a   1.000
_cell.length_b   1.000
_cell.length_c   1.000
_cell.angle_alpha   90.00
_cell.angle_beta   90.00
_cell.angle_gamma   90.00
#
_symmetry.space_group_name_H-M   'P 1'
#
loop_
_entity.id
_entity.type
_entity.pdbx_description
1 polymer ?
#
loop_
_entity_poly.entity_id
_entity_poly.type
_entity_poly.pdbx_seq_one_letter_code
_entity_poly.pdbx_strand_id
1 'polypeptide(L)' 'MSLRPTRLLPILPVLFLSLLAPQAPALAQEDSHLQLEHYLDWEFVNSPQLSPDGSQVIYTREWIDKINDRHA' A
#
# COMPACT_ATOMS: atom_id res chain seq x y z
N MET A 1 35.40 -47.20 7.55
CA MET A 1 35.81 -45.98 6.84
C MET A 1 35.20 -46.00 5.43
N SER A 2 34.03 -45.38 5.21
CA SER A 2 33.66 -44.90 3.88
C SER A 2 32.57 -43.83 4.02
N LEU A 3 32.95 -42.58 3.70
CA LEU A 3 32.02 -41.47 3.59
C LEU A 3 31.27 -41.64 2.27
N ARG A 4 29.95 -41.86 2.32
CA ARG A 4 29.12 -41.91 1.13
C ARG A 4 29.02 -40.49 0.54
N PRO A 5 29.27 -40.30 -0.76
CA PRO A 5 29.26 -38.97 -1.37
C PRO A 5 27.84 -38.40 -1.31
N THR A 6 27.78 -37.19 -0.77
CA THR A 6 26.59 -36.40 -0.48
C THR A 6 25.73 -36.26 -1.73
N ARG A 7 24.44 -36.61 -1.64
CA ARG A 7 23.43 -36.47 -2.70
C ARG A 7 23.03 -35.00 -2.91
N LEU A 8 23.98 -34.13 -3.25
CA LEU A 8 23.71 -32.71 -3.58
C LEU A 8 23.62 -32.45 -5.09
N LEU A 9 23.77 -33.50 -5.92
CA LEU A 9 23.99 -33.36 -7.36
C LEU A 9 22.77 -32.91 -8.23
N PRO A 10 21.47 -32.98 -7.83
CA PRO A 10 20.42 -32.47 -8.71
C PRO A 10 20.11 -30.99 -8.51
N ILE A 11 20.69 -30.32 -7.51
CA ILE A 11 20.31 -28.93 -7.18
C ILE A 11 20.85 -27.94 -8.20
N LEU A 12 22.08 -28.15 -8.68
CA LEU A 12 22.76 -27.25 -9.62
C LEU A 12 22.03 -27.11 -10.98
N PRO A 13 21.59 -28.19 -11.66
CA PRO A 13 20.85 -28.04 -12.92
C PRO A 13 19.47 -27.42 -12.73
N VAL A 14 18.80 -27.66 -11.59
CA VAL A 14 17.49 -27.06 -11.29
C VAL A 14 17.64 -25.55 -11.03
N LEU A 15 18.67 -25.14 -10.28
CA LEU A 15 18.99 -23.73 -10.09
C LEU A 15 19.33 -23.06 -11.42
N PHE A 16 20.16 -23.70 -12.24
CA PHE A 16 20.52 -23.17 -13.56
C PHE A 16 19.29 -23.01 -14.46
N LEU A 17 18.38 -23.99 -14.46
CA LEU A 17 17.14 -23.92 -15.22
C LEU A 17 16.21 -22.80 -14.73
N SER A 18 16.18 -22.53 -13.42
CA SER A 18 15.40 -21.42 -12.85
C SER A 18 15.94 -20.04 -13.21
N LEU A 19 17.24 -19.90 -13.49
CA LEU A 19 17.84 -18.67 -13.98
C LEU A 19 17.52 -18.38 -15.45
N LEU A 20 17.26 -19.42 -16.26
CA LEU A 20 16.87 -19.28 -17.67
C LEU A 20 15.36 -19.08 -17.87
N ALA A 21 14.56 -19.16 -16.80
CA ALA A 21 13.13 -18.92 -16.88
C ALA A 21 12.86 -17.43 -17.20
N PRO A 22 11.87 -17.13 -18.06
CA PRO A 22 11.50 -15.75 -18.36
C PRO A 22 11.03 -15.07 -17.07
N GLN A 23 11.71 -13.98 -16.70
CA GLN A 23 11.32 -13.21 -15.53
C GLN A 23 10.13 -12.33 -15.92
N ALA A 24 8.99 -12.54 -15.27
CA ALA A 24 7.86 -11.64 -15.41
C ALA A 24 8.27 -10.25 -14.91
N PRO A 25 7.81 -9.15 -15.54
CA PRO A 25 8.07 -7.82 -15.03
C PRO A 25 7.51 -7.70 -13.62
N ALA A 26 8.33 -7.26 -12.68
CA ALA A 26 7.86 -6.88 -11.35
C ALA A 26 7.00 -5.62 -11.49
N LEU A 27 5.76 -5.66 -11.01
CA LEU A 27 4.97 -4.45 -10.86
C LEU A 27 5.58 -3.67 -9.70
N ALA A 28 6.25 -2.56 -10.01
CA ALA A 28 6.63 -1.57 -9.02
C ALA A 28 5.36 -0.89 -8.48
N GLN A 29 5.48 -0.24 -7.32
CA GLN A 29 4.38 0.56 -6.79
C GLN A 29 4.02 1.65 -7.80
N GLU A 30 2.73 1.83 -8.06
CA GLU A 30 2.24 2.92 -8.89
C GLU A 30 2.70 4.25 -8.30
N ASP A 31 3.04 5.18 -9.18
CA ASP A 31 3.56 6.48 -8.81
C ASP A 31 2.41 7.39 -8.32
N SER A 32 1.95 7.14 -7.09
CA SER A 32 0.81 7.84 -6.47
C SER A 32 1.29 8.98 -5.58
N HIS A 33 2.05 9.92 -6.14
CA HIS A 33 2.52 11.08 -5.40
C HIS A 33 1.38 12.06 -5.08
N LEU A 34 1.48 12.69 -3.90
CA LEU A 34 0.59 13.79 -3.54
C LEU A 34 0.89 15.00 -4.43
N GLN A 35 -0.05 15.28 -5.33
CA GLN A 35 -0.13 16.52 -6.13
C GLN A 35 -0.98 17.57 -5.42
N LEU A 36 -0.83 18.83 -5.81
CA LEU A 36 -1.55 19.97 -5.22
C LEU A 36 -3.07 19.82 -5.35
N GLU A 37 -3.55 19.25 -6.45
CA GLU A 37 -4.95 19.09 -6.76
C GLU A 37 -5.67 18.21 -5.73
N HIS A 38 -4.97 17.22 -5.15
CA HIS A 38 -5.53 16.36 -4.11
C HIS A 38 -5.91 17.11 -2.84
N TYR A 39 -5.24 18.23 -2.54
CA TYR A 39 -5.59 19.06 -1.38
C TYR A 39 -7.04 19.55 -1.48
N LEU A 40 -7.50 19.84 -2.70
CA LEU A 40 -8.86 20.31 -2.93
C LEU A 40 -9.92 19.20 -2.71
N ASP A 41 -9.51 17.94 -2.70
CA ASP A 41 -10.35 16.79 -2.43
C ASP A 41 -10.28 16.33 -0.96
N TRP A 42 -9.53 17.04 -0.11
CA TRP A 42 -9.43 16.69 1.30
C TRP A 42 -10.70 17.02 2.06
N GLU A 43 -10.99 16.14 3.02
CA GLU A 43 -12.08 16.30 3.97
C GLU A 43 -11.48 16.37 5.37
N PHE A 44 -11.97 17.30 6.17
CA PHE A 44 -11.53 17.51 7.54
C PHE A 44 -12.65 17.13 8.50
N VAL A 45 -12.29 16.46 9.58
CA VAL A 45 -13.19 16.10 10.67
C VAL A 45 -12.91 17.04 11.84
N ASN A 46 -13.95 17.70 12.32
CA ASN A 46 -13.84 18.67 13.40
C ASN A 46 -14.87 18.40 14.51
N SER A 47 -14.50 18.72 15.75
CA SER A 47 -15.34 18.65 16.95
C SER A 47 -16.14 17.33 17.10
N PRO A 48 -15.50 16.15 17.03
CA PRO A 48 -16.21 14.90 17.24
C PRO A 48 -16.73 14.78 18.69
N GLN A 49 -17.95 14.28 18.85
CA GLN A 49 -18.55 13.95 20.14
C GLN A 49 -19.10 12.52 20.13
N LEU A 50 -18.74 11.75 21.16
CA LEU A 50 -19.20 10.40 21.38
C LEU A 50 -20.46 10.42 22.26
N SER A 51 -21.45 9.58 21.95
CA SER A 51 -22.62 9.38 22.80
C SER A 51 -22.21 8.75 24.15
N PRO A 52 -22.95 8.99 25.25
CA PRO A 52 -22.59 8.47 26.57
C PRO A 52 -22.45 6.94 26.65
N ASP A 53 -23.22 6.21 25.83
CA ASP A 53 -23.18 4.75 25.70
C ASP A 53 -22.12 4.24 24.70
N GLY A 54 -21.41 5.15 24.02
CA GLY A 54 -20.35 4.84 23.07
C GLY A 54 -20.82 4.30 21.72
N SER A 55 -22.13 4.24 21.46
CA SER A 55 -22.69 3.64 20.26
C SER A 55 -22.65 4.55 19.03
N GLN A 56 -22.51 5.86 19.23
CA GLN A 56 -22.63 6.87 18.15
C GLN A 56 -21.58 7.97 18.31
N VAL A 57 -21.10 8.48 17.17
CA VAL A 57 -20.25 9.68 17.10
C VAL A 57 -20.91 10.69 16.15
N ILE A 58 -21.00 11.94 16.58
CA ILE A 58 -21.33 13.08 15.71
C ILE A 58 -20.06 13.91 15.48
N TYR A 59 -19.92 14.51 14.32
CA TYR A 59 -18.80 15.39 13.99
C TYR A 59 -19.19 16.38 12.89
N THR A 60 -18.42 17.45 12.76
CA THR A 60 -18.52 18.36 11.61
C THR A 60 -17.54 17.91 10.53
N ARG A 61 -18.03 17.78 9.30
CA ARG A 61 -17.21 17.53 8.11
C ARG A 61 -17.02 18.85 7.37
N GLU A 62 -15.79 19.26 7.18
CA GLU A 62 -15.41 20.42 6.35
C GLU A 62 -14.72 19.91 5.07
N TRP A 63 -14.85 20.67 3.98
CA TRP A 63 -14.15 20.40 2.71
C TRP A 63 -13.76 21.72 2.05
N ILE A 64 -12.94 21.67 1.00
CA ILE A 64 -12.57 22.88 0.25
C ILE A 64 -13.66 23.20 -0.78
N ASP A 65 -14.28 24.37 -0.67
CA ASP A 65 -15.08 24.96 -1.73
C ASP A 65 -14.14 25.47 -2.83
N LYS A 66 -13.99 24.65 -3.89
CA LYS A 66 -13.09 24.94 -5.00
C LYS A 66 -13.46 26.20 -5.80
N ILE A 67 -14.72 26.65 -5.73
CA ILE A 67 -15.20 27.81 -6.49
C ILE A 67 -14.94 29.11 -5.72
N ASN A 68 -15.16 29.09 -4.41
CA ASN A 68 -15.04 30.27 -3.56
C ASN A 68 -13.72 30.37 -2.78
N ASP A 69 -12.82 29.38 -2.94
CA ASP A 69 -11.50 29.31 -2.31
C ASP A 69 -11.53 29.48 -0.78
N ARG A 70 -12.37 28.67 -0.13
CA ARG A 70 -12.52 28.64 1.33
C ARG A 70 -12.92 27.26 1.83
N HIS A 71 -12.78 27.03 3.12
CA HIS A 71 -13.44 25.91 3.78
C HIS A 71 -14.96 26.09 3.75
N ALA A 72 -15.67 25.00 3.44
CA ALA A 72 -17.12 24.89 3.43
C ALA A 72 -17.64 24.25 4.73
#